data_AF-A0A7Y6PNI4-F1
#
_entry.id   AF-A0A7Y6PNI4-F1
#
_cell.length_a   1.000
_cell.length_b   1.000
_cell.length_c   1.000
_cell.angle_alpha   90.00
_cell.angle_beta   90.00
_cell.angle_gamma   90.00
#
_symmetry.space_group_name_H-M   'P 1'
#
loop_
_entity.id
_entity.type
_entity.pdbx_description
1 polymer ?
#
loop_
_entity_poly.entity_id
_entity_poly.type
_entity_poly.pdbx_seq_one_letter_code
_entity_poly.pdbx_strand_id
1 'polypeptide(L)'
;MRVISVVVGALVCGGFGCSKKEPPPPPPPAAKAPVRGAAGDADLRVMLAEVASAKACEMIRGAFRGLRDPVRHEVVSGILWMRDCEIENAGTNVTFTLGGLGWQWADKSQKKGGGTFDVHEYVKFRVTATLRGSLDIAYARGDHVVSLWFTPAAPPDIKFEPIGDVDVDERGLWSSVVGGISSIFGDSPDEIGTNEAKKEGTHQFAKELADGMTVAIDLCSGYQRFTLGRPPKGQLGAPEPGESHRRQIEIRPGGLMVFGPYLAPRGMTVSLHTGGPLRAGLACEEDIAAAAEAFVDEHTQPAIPTLAQTIVGSSATLKTGPQRCRVAVVVRSEAASTVAFDWQRPPSESARSTGGPAVRCARKTTVHSASDVHRARNAAAHRR
;
A
#
# COMPACT_ATOMS: atom_id res chain seq x y z
N MET A 1 26.97 -51.49 36.17
CA MET A 1 28.34 -50.93 36.32
C MET A 1 28.38 -50.19 37.65
N ARG A 2 28.55 -50.87 38.79
CA ARG A 2 29.81 -51.25 39.47
C ARG A 2 30.75 -50.09 39.80
N VAL A 3 30.63 -49.70 41.07
CA VAL A 3 31.57 -48.96 41.93
C VAL A 3 32.91 -49.68 42.01
N ILE A 4 34.04 -48.96 41.92
CA ILE A 4 35.31 -49.32 42.57
C ILE A 4 36.01 -48.03 43.03
N SER A 5 36.20 -47.93 44.35
CA SER A 5 37.10 -47.01 45.04
C SER A 5 38.55 -47.44 44.84
N VAL A 6 39.47 -46.49 44.67
CA VAL A 6 40.91 -46.72 44.94
C VAL A 6 41.41 -45.59 45.82
N VAL A 7 41.82 -45.98 47.03
CA VAL A 7 42.63 -45.20 47.96
C VAL A 7 44.09 -45.49 47.62
N VAL A 8 44.90 -44.46 47.43
CA VAL A 8 46.37 -44.54 47.57
C VAL A 8 46.80 -43.36 48.43
N GLY A 9 47.34 -43.67 49.60
CA GLY A 9 48.09 -42.73 50.42
C GLY A 9 49.59 -42.97 50.26
N ALA A 10 50.36 -41.88 50.27
CA ALA A 10 51.71 -41.76 50.82
C ALA A 10 52.10 -40.27 50.63
N LEU A 11 52.26 -39.48 51.69
CA LEU A 11 53.41 -39.33 52.58
C LEU A 11 54.61 -38.57 51.95
N VAL A 12 55.07 -37.58 52.72
CA VAL A 12 56.44 -37.01 52.81
C VAL A 12 56.76 -35.72 52.04
N CYS A 13 56.83 -34.67 52.87
CA CYS A 13 57.87 -33.64 53.02
C CYS A 13 58.60 -33.06 51.80
N GLY A 14 58.69 -31.73 51.81
CA GLY A 14 59.93 -31.06 51.42
C GLY A 14 59.69 -29.72 50.73
N GLY A 15 60.05 -28.64 51.41
CA GLY A 15 60.31 -27.36 50.76
C GLY A 15 59.33 -26.26 51.12
N PHE A 16 59.66 -25.51 52.16
CA PHE A 16 59.36 -24.08 52.22
C PHE A 16 60.10 -23.38 51.06
N GLY A 17 59.54 -23.46 49.87
CA GLY A 17 59.86 -22.57 48.77
C GLY A 17 58.98 -21.34 48.90
N CYS A 18 59.58 -20.17 49.13
CA CYS A 18 58.91 -18.90 48.99
C CYS A 18 58.40 -18.75 47.55
N SER A 19 57.18 -19.20 47.29
CA SER A 19 56.43 -18.81 46.09
C SER A 19 56.26 -17.31 46.14
N LYS A 20 57.11 -16.60 45.38
CA LYS A 20 56.84 -15.22 44.96
C LYS A 20 55.44 -15.26 44.36
N LYS A 21 54.48 -14.69 45.08
CA LYS A 21 53.11 -14.48 44.62
C LYS A 21 53.23 -13.66 43.35
N GLU A 22 53.09 -14.32 42.19
CA GLU A 22 53.06 -13.64 40.91
C GLU A 22 51.91 -12.62 41.01
N PRO A 23 52.18 -11.31 40.79
CA PRO A 23 51.15 -10.31 40.91
C PRO A 23 50.02 -10.69 39.96
N PRO A 24 48.75 -10.63 40.42
CA PRO A 24 47.63 -10.98 39.56
C PRO A 24 47.74 -10.17 38.27
N PRO A 25 47.51 -10.81 37.09
CA PRO A 25 47.62 -10.12 35.82
C PRO A 25 46.73 -8.85 35.88
N PRO A 26 47.23 -7.71 35.40
CA PRO A 26 46.48 -6.47 35.46
C PRO A 26 45.11 -6.69 34.82
N PRO A 27 44.04 -6.14 35.40
CA PRO A 27 42.71 -6.28 34.83
C PRO A 27 42.76 -5.83 33.36
N PRO A 28 42.10 -6.56 32.44
CA PRO A 28 42.09 -6.20 31.04
C PRO A 28 41.65 -4.73 30.93
N PRO A 29 42.31 -3.93 30.06
CA PRO A 29 42.01 -2.52 29.94
C PRO A 29 40.51 -2.36 29.68
N ALA A 30 39.86 -1.48 30.44
CA ALA A 30 38.44 -1.20 30.27
C ALA A 30 38.18 -0.88 28.80
N ALA A 31 37.21 -1.56 28.20
CA ALA A 31 36.82 -1.30 26.83
C ALA A 31 36.52 0.20 26.69
N LYS A 32 37.16 0.86 25.72
CA LYS A 32 36.89 2.26 25.42
C LYS A 32 35.39 2.38 25.17
N ALA A 33 34.74 3.32 25.86
CA ALA A 33 33.33 3.58 25.62
C ALA A 33 33.14 3.85 24.11
N PRO A 34 32.12 3.24 23.47
CA PRO A 34 31.87 3.47 22.07
C PRO A 34 31.68 4.97 21.85
N VAL A 35 32.37 5.53 20.85
CA VAL A 35 32.16 6.92 20.43
C VAL A 35 30.73 7.01 19.91
N ARG A 36 29.85 7.62 20.71
CA ARG A 36 28.45 7.81 20.34
C ARG A 36 28.34 9.05 19.45
N GLY A 37 28.81 8.94 18.20
CA GLY A 37 28.62 10.00 17.19
C GLY A 37 27.16 10.14 16.77
N ALA A 38 26.40 9.04 16.80
CA ALA A 38 25.04 8.98 16.26
C ALA A 38 23.90 9.27 17.27
N ALA A 39 24.22 9.69 18.48
CA ALA A 39 23.24 9.88 19.55
C ALA A 39 22.81 11.35 19.66
N GLY A 40 22.03 11.84 18.69
CA GLY A 40 21.47 13.20 18.67
C GLY A 40 21.13 13.71 17.26
N ASP A 41 21.01 12.81 16.30
CA ASP A 41 21.83 12.88 15.09
C ASP A 41 21.01 13.27 13.85
N ALA A 42 21.18 14.52 13.43
CA ALA A 42 20.66 15.02 12.16
C ALA A 42 21.21 14.20 10.99
N ASP A 43 22.46 13.74 11.07
CA ASP A 43 23.11 12.98 10.00
C ASP A 43 22.51 11.57 9.88
N LEU A 44 22.18 10.90 10.99
CA LEU A 44 21.43 9.64 10.95
C LEU A 44 20.05 9.82 10.32
N ARG A 45 19.34 10.90 10.64
CA ARG A 45 18.01 11.16 10.04
C ARG A 45 18.12 11.43 8.55
N VAL A 46 19.11 12.22 8.14
CA VAL A 46 19.42 12.48 6.73
C VAL A 46 19.76 11.17 6.02
N MET A 47 20.72 10.39 6.54
CA MET A 47 21.11 9.11 5.96
C MET A 47 19.92 8.17 5.80
N LEU A 48 19.06 8.05 6.80
CA LEU A 48 17.87 7.20 6.71
C LEU A 48 16.83 7.74 5.71
N ALA A 49 16.65 9.06 5.62
CA ALA A 49 15.79 9.69 4.62
C ALA A 49 16.30 9.48 3.19
N GLU A 50 17.63 9.51 2.99
CA GLU A 50 18.26 9.22 1.70
C GLU A 50 18.09 7.75 1.30
N VAL A 51 18.34 6.82 2.23
CA VAL A 51 18.09 5.37 1.99
C VAL A 51 16.63 5.09 1.70
N ALA A 52 15.72 5.71 2.46
CA ALA A 52 14.28 5.62 2.25
C ALA A 52 13.89 6.12 0.85
N SER A 53 14.40 7.29 0.46
CA SER A 53 14.14 7.91 -0.84
C SER A 53 14.65 7.03 -1.98
N ALA A 54 15.87 6.50 -1.87
CA ALA A 54 16.45 5.61 -2.87
C ALA A 54 15.62 4.33 -3.10
N LYS A 55 14.89 3.86 -2.08
CA LYS A 55 14.05 2.66 -2.15
C LYS A 55 12.57 2.92 -2.41
N ALA A 56 12.08 4.12 -2.13
CA ALA A 56 10.66 4.44 -2.24
C ALA A 56 10.14 4.25 -3.68
N CYS A 57 10.87 4.73 -4.69
CA CYS A 57 10.41 4.57 -6.07
C CYS A 57 10.43 3.12 -6.58
N GLU A 58 11.33 2.26 -6.08
CA GLU A 58 11.30 0.82 -6.41
C GLU A 58 10.00 0.17 -5.92
N MET A 59 9.46 0.64 -4.80
CA MET A 59 8.22 0.13 -4.20
C MET A 59 6.96 0.76 -4.80
N ILE A 60 7.02 2.04 -5.16
CA ILE A 60 5.87 2.79 -5.70
C ILE A 60 5.68 2.45 -7.19
N ARG A 61 6.76 2.36 -7.96
CA ARG A 61 6.69 2.15 -9.40
C ARG A 61 6.13 0.77 -9.74
N GLY A 62 5.11 0.76 -10.59
CA GLY A 62 4.35 -0.41 -11.01
C GLY A 62 3.18 -0.75 -10.09
N ALA A 63 3.01 -0.05 -8.96
CA ALA A 63 1.98 -0.40 -7.98
C ALA A 63 0.57 -0.06 -8.49
N PHE A 64 -0.33 -1.04 -8.42
CA PHE A 64 -1.77 -0.88 -8.57
C PHE A 64 -2.41 -0.74 -7.18
N ARG A 65 -3.04 0.41 -6.96
CA ARG A 65 -3.69 0.81 -5.71
C ARG A 65 -5.19 0.94 -5.94
N GLY A 66 -5.99 0.41 -5.03
CA GLY A 66 -7.44 0.63 -5.07
C GLY A 66 -7.78 2.10 -4.82
N LEU A 67 -8.59 2.69 -5.69
CA LEU A 67 -9.21 3.99 -5.49
C LEU A 67 -10.54 3.83 -4.77
N ARG A 68 -10.72 4.61 -3.71
CA ARG A 68 -11.93 4.58 -2.89
C ARG A 68 -13.02 5.40 -3.54
N ASP A 69 -14.26 4.93 -3.43
CA ASP A 69 -15.42 5.68 -3.82
C ASP A 69 -15.45 7.03 -3.03
N PRO A 70 -15.63 8.17 -3.71
CA PRO A 70 -15.57 9.49 -3.09
C PRO A 70 -16.72 9.75 -2.11
N VAL A 71 -17.81 8.97 -2.17
CA VAL A 71 -18.95 9.05 -1.26
C VAL A 71 -18.91 7.90 -0.24
N ARG A 72 -18.60 6.68 -0.71
CA ARG A 72 -18.54 5.45 0.09
C ARG A 72 -17.08 5.05 0.37
N HIS A 73 -16.40 5.82 1.21
CA HIS A 73 -14.94 5.72 1.42
C HIS A 73 -14.40 4.34 1.87
N GLU A 74 -15.26 3.43 2.32
CA GLU A 74 -14.96 2.05 2.65
C GLU A 74 -14.94 1.10 1.44
N VAL A 75 -15.54 1.51 0.31
CA VAL A 75 -15.65 0.76 -0.95
C VAL A 75 -14.53 1.19 -1.90
N VAL A 76 -13.87 0.21 -2.50
CA VAL A 76 -12.94 0.43 -3.62
C VAL A 76 -13.71 0.27 -4.93
N SER A 77 -13.73 1.31 -5.77
CA SER A 77 -14.47 1.35 -7.04
C SER A 77 -13.60 1.67 -8.26
N GLY A 78 -12.29 1.79 -8.06
CA GLY A 78 -11.33 2.03 -9.13
C GLY A 78 -9.93 1.57 -8.78
N ILE A 79 -9.01 1.78 -9.72
CA ILE A 79 -7.58 1.47 -9.59
C ILE A 79 -6.76 2.69 -10.03
N LEU A 80 -5.68 2.95 -9.32
CA LEU A 80 -4.58 3.83 -9.73
C LEU A 80 -3.33 2.98 -9.93
N TRP A 81 -2.81 2.97 -11.14
CA TRP A 81 -1.55 2.37 -11.49
C TRP A 81 -0.44 3.42 -11.51
N MET A 82 0.47 3.33 -10.56
CA MET A 82 1.63 4.21 -10.41
C MET A 82 2.72 3.79 -11.40
N ARG A 83 2.94 4.59 -12.45
CA ARG A 83 3.90 4.29 -13.52
C ARG A 83 5.22 5.00 -13.32
N ASP A 84 5.15 6.24 -12.84
CA ASP A 84 6.30 7.11 -12.71
C ASP A 84 6.51 7.48 -11.24
N CYS A 85 7.76 7.49 -10.85
CA CYS A 85 8.20 7.94 -9.54
C CYS A 85 9.61 8.46 -9.69
N GLU A 86 9.79 9.71 -9.32
CA GLU A 86 11.08 10.38 -9.18
C GLU A 86 11.13 11.06 -7.81
N ILE A 87 12.31 11.06 -7.20
CA ILE A 87 12.52 11.69 -5.90
C ILE A 87 13.78 12.54 -5.99
N GLU A 88 13.62 13.82 -5.70
CA GLU A 88 14.73 14.73 -5.43
C GLU A 88 14.86 14.87 -3.91
N ASN A 89 16.07 14.68 -3.39
CA ASN A 89 16.35 14.76 -1.97
C ASN A 89 17.41 15.81 -1.65
N ALA A 90 17.14 16.62 -0.63
CA ALA A 90 18.08 17.55 -0.02
C ALA A 90 18.00 17.36 1.50
N GLY A 91 18.75 16.37 2.01
CA GLY A 91 18.65 15.94 3.39
C GLY A 91 17.31 15.26 3.67
N THR A 92 16.55 15.79 4.65
CA THR A 92 15.20 15.31 4.95
C THR A 92 14.11 15.95 4.09
N ASN A 93 14.43 17.03 3.36
CA ASN A 93 13.49 17.65 2.45
C ASN A 93 13.48 16.86 1.14
N VAL A 94 12.29 16.46 0.71
CA VAL A 94 12.12 15.65 -0.48
C VAL A 94 11.00 16.20 -1.36
N THR A 95 11.21 16.08 -2.66
CA THR A 95 10.19 16.31 -3.68
C THR A 95 9.91 14.97 -4.35
N PHE A 96 8.69 14.48 -4.23
CA PHE A 96 8.23 13.34 -5.04
C PHE A 96 7.52 13.86 -6.28
N THR A 97 7.89 13.34 -7.44
CA THR A 97 7.12 13.47 -8.68
C THR A 97 6.55 12.10 -8.99
N LEU A 98 5.23 11.97 -8.88
CA LEU A 98 4.49 10.72 -9.08
C LEU A 98 3.65 10.84 -10.34
N GLY A 99 3.62 9.80 -11.17
CA GLY A 99 2.79 9.73 -12.37
C GLY A 99 2.07 8.40 -12.46
N GLY A 100 0.85 8.41 -12.97
CA GLY A 100 0.06 7.20 -13.08
C GLY A 100 -1.14 7.32 -14.00
N LEU A 101 -1.71 6.16 -14.30
CA LEU A 101 -2.98 6.01 -14.99
C LEU A 101 -4.00 5.47 -13.99
N GLY A 102 -5.23 5.96 -14.04
CA GLY A 102 -6.29 5.48 -13.19
C GLY A 102 -7.58 5.30 -13.94
N TRP A 103 -8.45 4.49 -13.36
CA TRP A 103 -9.83 4.35 -13.79
C TRP A 103 -10.70 4.08 -12.59
N GLN A 104 -11.85 4.73 -12.54
CA GLN A 104 -12.77 4.61 -11.42
C GLN A 104 -14.21 4.72 -11.90
N TRP A 105 -15.08 3.87 -11.34
CA TRP A 105 -16.51 3.99 -11.60
C TRP A 105 -17.05 5.30 -11.03
N ALA A 106 -17.66 6.10 -11.88
CA ALA A 106 -18.45 7.26 -11.51
C ALA A 106 -19.94 6.94 -11.64
N ASP A 107 -20.69 7.24 -10.59
CA ASP A 107 -22.15 7.11 -10.54
C ASP A 107 -22.68 8.45 -9.99
N LYS A 108 -22.93 9.40 -10.90
CA LYS A 108 -23.29 10.76 -10.51
C LYS A 108 -24.47 11.24 -11.32
N SER A 109 -25.42 11.87 -10.64
CA SER A 109 -26.52 12.59 -11.23
C SER A 109 -26.48 14.03 -10.72
N GLN A 110 -26.41 15.01 -11.62
CA GLN A 110 -26.40 16.43 -11.26
C GLN A 110 -27.45 17.20 -12.04
N LYS A 111 -28.15 18.11 -11.35
CA LYS A 111 -29.07 19.06 -12.00
C LYS A 111 -28.38 20.40 -12.17
N LYS A 112 -28.26 20.90 -13.40
CA LYS A 112 -27.67 22.22 -13.72
C LYS A 112 -28.43 22.82 -14.90
N GLY A 113 -28.78 24.11 -14.84
CA GLY A 113 -29.47 24.79 -15.94
C GLY A 113 -30.82 24.17 -16.37
N GLY A 114 -31.54 23.48 -15.47
CA GLY A 114 -32.81 22.82 -15.81
C GLY A 114 -32.69 21.42 -16.43
N GLY A 115 -31.47 20.98 -16.80
CA GLY A 115 -31.18 19.61 -17.23
C GLY A 115 -30.73 18.71 -16.07
N THR A 116 -30.79 17.39 -16.29
CA THR A 116 -30.16 16.37 -15.43
C THR A 116 -29.04 15.71 -16.23
N PHE A 117 -27.86 15.65 -15.63
CA PHE A 117 -26.64 15.08 -16.19
C PHE A 117 -26.29 13.83 -15.39
N ASP A 118 -26.34 12.69 -16.05
CA ASP A 118 -26.06 11.40 -15.44
C ASP A 118 -24.76 10.82 -16.02
N VAL A 119 -23.80 10.49 -15.16
CA VAL A 119 -22.53 9.81 -15.49
C VAL A 119 -22.57 8.44 -14.84
N HIS A 120 -22.52 7.40 -15.67
CA HIS A 120 -22.59 5.99 -15.27
C HIS A 120 -21.55 5.16 -16.01
N GLU A 121 -20.27 5.47 -15.79
CA GLU A 121 -19.18 4.86 -16.52
C GLU A 121 -17.87 4.81 -15.73
N TYR A 122 -16.85 4.17 -16.30
CA TYR A 122 -15.50 4.21 -15.79
C TYR A 122 -14.78 5.45 -16.31
N VAL A 123 -14.63 6.47 -15.45
CA VAL A 123 -13.80 7.63 -15.75
C VAL A 123 -12.34 7.21 -15.71
N LYS A 124 -11.68 7.29 -16.86
CA LYS A 124 -10.24 6.99 -17.03
C LYS A 124 -9.47 8.29 -17.01
N PHE A 125 -8.24 8.24 -16.50
CA PHE A 125 -7.46 9.45 -16.35
C PHE A 125 -5.96 9.18 -16.24
N ARG A 126 -5.19 10.23 -16.53
CA ARG A 126 -3.79 10.37 -16.18
C ARG A 126 -3.67 11.35 -15.02
N VAL A 127 -2.78 11.05 -14.08
CA VAL A 127 -2.46 11.95 -12.98
C VAL A 127 -0.95 12.12 -12.87
N THR A 128 -0.52 13.36 -12.66
CA THR A 128 0.83 13.70 -12.23
C THR A 128 0.73 14.52 -10.95
N ALA A 129 1.49 14.14 -9.93
CA ALA A 129 1.49 14.80 -8.63
C ALA A 129 2.92 15.18 -8.24
N THR A 130 3.14 16.46 -7.93
CA THR A 130 4.40 16.95 -7.35
C THR A 130 4.17 17.29 -5.88
N LEU A 131 4.85 16.56 -5.00
CA LEU A 131 4.71 16.62 -3.55
C LEU A 131 6.01 17.11 -2.93
N ARG A 132 6.01 18.32 -2.39
CA ARG A 132 7.17 18.88 -1.67
C ARG A 132 6.94 18.76 -0.18
N GLY A 133 7.91 18.24 0.56
CA GLY A 133 7.76 18.03 1.99
C GLY A 133 9.00 17.53 2.68
N SER A 134 8.83 16.96 3.87
CA SER A 134 9.90 16.40 4.66
C SER A 134 9.62 14.95 5.05
N LEU A 135 10.66 14.12 5.04
CA LEU A 135 10.64 12.78 5.61
C LEU A 135 11.03 12.81 7.09
N ASP A 136 10.26 12.11 7.90
CA ASP A 136 10.54 11.84 9.31
C ASP A 136 10.43 10.33 9.57
N ILE A 137 11.13 9.87 10.60
CA ILE A 137 11.18 8.45 10.95
C ILE A 137 10.90 8.30 12.43
N ALA A 138 9.91 7.48 12.73
CA ALA A 138 9.55 7.11 14.08
C ALA A 138 9.70 5.61 14.28
N TYR A 139 10.34 5.23 15.38
CA TYR A 139 10.38 3.83 15.83
C TYR A 139 9.65 3.67 17.16
N ALA A 140 8.59 2.87 17.17
CA ALA A 140 7.85 2.49 18.36
C ALA A 140 8.48 1.25 18.98
N ARG A 141 9.36 1.44 19.96
CA ARG A 141 10.12 0.35 20.59
C ARG A 141 9.22 -0.75 21.21
N GLY A 142 8.06 -0.39 21.76
CA GLY A 142 7.15 -1.35 22.39
C GLY A 142 6.43 -2.25 21.38
N ASP A 143 6.10 -1.70 20.21
CA ASP A 143 5.34 -2.39 19.15
C ASP A 143 6.25 -2.92 18.04
N HIS A 144 7.53 -2.56 18.05
CA HIS A 144 8.51 -2.87 17.01
C HIS A 144 8.10 -2.41 15.60
N VAL A 145 7.35 -1.30 15.51
CA VAL A 145 6.95 -0.70 14.25
C VAL A 145 7.84 0.50 13.92
N VAL A 146 8.42 0.48 12.72
CA VAL A 146 9.09 1.63 12.11
C VAL A 146 8.11 2.32 11.17
N SER A 147 7.96 3.64 11.30
CA SER A 147 7.12 4.45 10.44
C SER A 147 7.98 5.52 9.77
N LEU A 148 8.00 5.53 8.44
CA LEU A 148 8.49 6.63 7.63
C LEU A 148 7.29 7.51 7.28
N TRP A 149 7.34 8.76 7.69
CA TRP A 149 6.29 9.76 7.44
C TRP A 149 6.77 10.78 6.44
N PHE A 150 6.00 10.99 5.39
CA PHE A 150 6.12 12.15 4.53
C PHE A 150 5.09 13.19 4.96
N THR A 151 5.56 14.40 5.31
CA THR A 151 4.71 15.54 5.64
C THR A 151 4.82 16.60 4.56
N PRO A 152 3.75 16.92 3.83
CA PRO A 152 3.75 17.98 2.82
C PRO A 152 4.07 19.34 3.46
N ALA A 153 4.93 20.12 2.80
CA ALA A 153 5.26 21.49 3.21
C ALA A 153 4.30 22.53 2.59
N ALA A 154 3.59 22.13 1.54
CA ALA A 154 2.61 22.94 0.82
C ALA A 154 1.54 22.01 0.22
N PRO A 155 0.39 22.55 -0.24
CA PRO A 155 -0.55 21.79 -1.05
C PRO A 155 0.16 21.15 -2.25
N PRO A 156 -0.18 19.89 -2.60
CA PRO A 156 0.42 19.23 -3.75
C PRO A 156 0.01 19.90 -5.06
N ASP A 157 0.93 19.90 -6.02
CA ASP A 157 0.62 20.30 -7.40
C ASP A 157 0.14 19.09 -8.17
N ILE A 158 -1.12 19.10 -8.59
CA ILE A 158 -1.80 17.96 -9.23
C ILE A 158 -2.22 18.37 -10.63
N LYS A 159 -1.76 17.60 -11.61
CA LYS A 159 -2.26 17.62 -12.98
C LYS A 159 -3.12 16.38 -13.19
N PHE A 160 -4.44 16.57 -13.27
CA PHE A 160 -5.39 15.51 -13.63
C PHE A 160 -5.86 15.72 -15.07
N GLU A 161 -5.84 14.66 -15.86
CA GLU A 161 -6.26 14.65 -17.26
C GLU A 161 -7.21 13.47 -17.48
N PRO A 162 -8.53 13.68 -17.65
CA PRO A 162 -9.40 12.59 -18.09
C PRO A 162 -8.96 12.09 -19.48
N ILE A 163 -9.20 10.80 -19.72
CA ILE A 163 -8.88 10.10 -20.98
C ILE A 163 -10.18 9.59 -21.57
N GLY A 164 -10.40 9.87 -22.86
CA GLY A 164 -11.66 9.64 -23.54
C GLY A 164 -12.62 10.82 -23.39
N ASP A 165 -13.70 10.79 -24.17
CA ASP A 165 -14.83 11.68 -23.97
C ASP A 165 -15.67 11.12 -22.81
N VAL A 166 -16.04 11.97 -21.84
CA VAL A 166 -16.94 11.57 -20.75
C VAL A 166 -18.36 11.63 -21.31
N ASP A 167 -19.00 10.47 -21.48
CA ASP A 167 -20.34 10.38 -22.06
C ASP A 167 -21.36 10.85 -21.02
N VAL A 168 -21.94 12.03 -21.27
CA VAL A 168 -22.95 12.61 -20.39
C VAL A 168 -24.33 12.38 -20.98
N ASP A 169 -25.09 11.48 -20.37
CA ASP A 169 -26.41 11.06 -20.81
C ASP A 169 -27.40 12.25 -20.69
N GLU A 170 -27.79 12.86 -21.82
CA GLU A 170 -28.70 14.02 -21.83
C GLU A 170 -30.17 13.61 -21.65
N ARG A 171 -30.56 13.27 -20.42
CA ARG A 171 -31.99 13.08 -20.10
C ARG A 171 -32.62 14.40 -19.65
N GLY A 172 -32.73 15.35 -20.59
CA GLY A 172 -33.54 16.55 -20.40
C GLY A 172 -33.12 17.74 -21.25
N LEU A 173 -33.84 17.96 -22.35
CA LEU A 173 -34.06 19.22 -23.08
C LEU A 173 -33.14 20.40 -22.71
N TRP A 174 -32.03 20.55 -23.43
CA TRP A 174 -31.26 21.81 -23.53
C TRP A 174 -32.02 22.95 -24.24
N SER A 175 -33.28 22.73 -24.66
CA SER A 175 -34.01 23.65 -25.53
C SER A 175 -34.65 24.85 -24.84
N SER A 176 -34.41 25.12 -23.55
CA SER A 176 -35.05 26.25 -22.84
C SER A 176 -34.12 27.21 -22.09
N VAL A 177 -32.79 27.02 -22.16
CA VAL A 177 -31.81 28.01 -21.66
C VAL A 177 -31.22 28.79 -22.83
N VAL A 178 -32.10 29.40 -23.63
CA VAL A 178 -31.72 30.49 -24.54
C VAL A 178 -32.65 31.66 -24.27
N GLY A 179 -32.30 32.40 -23.23
CA GLY A 179 -32.99 33.62 -22.82
C GLY A 179 -32.09 34.45 -21.93
N GLY A 180 -30.92 34.87 -22.43
CA GLY A 180 -30.22 36.01 -21.82
C GLY A 180 -28.71 35.93 -21.57
N ILE A 181 -27.93 35.11 -22.27
CA ILE A 181 -26.46 35.28 -22.27
C ILE A 181 -25.93 35.14 -23.71
N SER A 182 -26.14 36.19 -24.49
CA SER A 182 -25.56 36.40 -25.80
C SER A 182 -24.13 36.93 -25.68
N SER A 183 -23.17 36.06 -25.36
CA SER A 183 -21.74 36.19 -25.73
C SER A 183 -20.92 35.20 -24.90
N ILE A 184 -20.85 33.92 -25.26
CA ILE A 184 -19.65 33.11 -25.58
C ILE A 184 -20.18 31.76 -26.10
N PHE A 185 -20.06 31.47 -27.39
CA PHE A 185 -20.20 30.09 -27.91
C PHE A 185 -18.91 29.33 -27.55
N GLY A 186 -18.98 28.02 -27.32
CA GLY A 186 -17.76 27.21 -27.39
C GLY A 186 -17.94 25.74 -27.08
N ASP A 187 -18.31 25.45 -25.84
CA ASP A 187 -17.90 24.17 -25.25
C ASP A 187 -19.04 23.15 -25.33
N SER A 188 -18.77 21.98 -25.89
CA SER A 188 -19.73 20.87 -25.92
C SER A 188 -19.99 20.33 -24.50
N PRO A 189 -21.09 19.60 -24.26
CA PRO A 189 -21.31 18.88 -22.99
C PRO A 189 -20.08 18.08 -22.53
N ASP A 190 -19.35 17.49 -23.48
CA ASP A 190 -18.12 16.73 -23.24
C ASP A 190 -16.99 17.61 -22.71
N GLU A 191 -16.85 18.85 -23.21
CA GLU A 191 -15.85 19.80 -22.74
C GLU A 191 -16.18 20.33 -21.33
N ILE A 192 -17.46 20.55 -21.04
CA ILE A 192 -17.91 20.88 -19.68
C ILE A 192 -17.64 19.70 -18.74
N GLY A 193 -18.00 18.48 -19.13
CA GLY A 193 -17.75 17.25 -18.36
C GLY A 193 -16.27 17.05 -18.09
N THR A 194 -15.43 17.24 -19.10
CA THR A 194 -13.96 17.17 -19.03
C THR A 194 -13.38 18.18 -18.04
N ASN A 195 -13.82 19.45 -18.09
CA ASN A 195 -13.35 20.49 -17.19
C ASN A 195 -13.77 20.26 -15.74
N GLU A 196 -15.02 19.83 -15.52
CA GLU A 196 -15.53 19.51 -14.19
C GLU A 196 -14.81 18.28 -13.61
N ALA A 197 -14.62 17.21 -14.41
CA ALA A 197 -13.87 16.02 -14.01
C ALA A 197 -12.42 16.35 -13.66
N LYS A 198 -11.76 17.20 -14.47
CA LYS A 198 -10.41 17.69 -14.18
C LYS A 198 -10.32 18.44 -12.86
N LYS A 199 -11.27 19.35 -12.61
CA LYS A 199 -11.31 20.14 -11.38
C LYS A 199 -11.56 19.26 -10.15
N GLU A 200 -12.54 18.37 -10.24
CA GLU A 200 -12.89 17.48 -9.14
C GLU A 200 -11.80 16.46 -8.85
N GLY A 201 -11.26 15.81 -9.88
CA GLY A 201 -10.12 14.89 -9.76
C GLY A 201 -8.90 15.58 -9.13
N THR A 202 -8.55 16.78 -9.63
CA THR A 202 -7.47 17.60 -9.04
C THR A 202 -7.71 17.87 -7.55
N HIS A 203 -8.92 18.30 -7.19
CA HIS A 203 -9.27 18.60 -5.81
C HIS A 203 -9.22 17.35 -4.92
N GLN A 204 -9.76 16.22 -5.37
CA GLN A 204 -9.78 14.97 -4.62
C GLN A 204 -8.37 14.46 -4.35
N PHE A 205 -7.52 14.36 -5.38
CA PHE A 205 -6.12 13.94 -5.22
C PHE A 205 -5.34 14.90 -4.32
N ALA A 206 -5.56 16.21 -4.47
CA ALA A 206 -4.90 17.19 -3.62
C ALA A 206 -5.28 17.01 -2.15
N LYS A 207 -6.57 16.78 -1.86
CA LYS A 207 -7.07 16.52 -0.51
C LYS A 207 -6.50 15.24 0.08
N GLU A 208 -6.50 14.13 -0.68
CA GLU A 208 -5.99 12.84 -0.21
C GLU A 208 -4.48 12.86 0.12
N LEU A 209 -3.71 13.65 -0.64
CA LEU A 209 -2.26 13.77 -0.46
C LEU A 209 -1.85 14.84 0.56
N ALA A 210 -2.73 15.79 0.89
CA ALA A 210 -2.45 16.87 1.84
C ALA A 210 -2.15 16.38 3.26
N ASP A 211 -2.72 15.24 3.66
CA ASP A 211 -2.47 14.64 4.98
C ASP A 211 -1.13 13.89 5.06
N GLY A 212 -0.39 13.83 3.94
CA GLY A 212 0.88 13.15 3.83
C GLY A 212 0.77 11.67 3.50
N MET A 213 1.88 10.95 3.67
CA MET A 213 1.97 9.53 3.35
C MET A 213 2.81 8.82 4.41
N THR A 214 2.52 7.54 4.62
CA THR A 214 3.26 6.72 5.58
C THR A 214 3.60 5.37 5.00
N VAL A 215 4.87 4.96 5.17
CA VAL A 215 5.28 3.56 5.09
C VAL A 215 5.54 3.06 6.50
N ALA A 216 4.78 2.08 6.95
CA ALA A 216 4.95 1.46 8.25
C ALA A 216 5.38 0.00 8.09
N ILE A 217 6.39 -0.41 8.85
CA ILE A 217 6.97 -1.75 8.82
C ILE A 217 6.91 -2.33 10.23
N ASP A 218 6.21 -3.43 10.40
CA ASP A 218 6.25 -4.25 11.60
C ASP A 218 7.48 -5.15 11.54
N LEU A 219 8.50 -4.85 12.35
CA LEU A 219 9.76 -5.59 12.36
C LEU A 219 9.61 -7.01 12.96
N CYS A 220 8.56 -7.29 13.72
CA CYS A 220 8.28 -8.62 14.28
C CYS A 220 7.76 -9.60 13.23
N SER A 221 7.09 -9.10 12.18
CA SER A 221 6.52 -9.92 11.12
C SER A 221 7.23 -9.72 9.78
N GLY A 222 7.87 -8.58 9.57
CA GLY A 222 8.34 -8.13 8.26
C GLY A 222 7.24 -7.51 7.40
N TYR A 223 6.03 -7.39 7.94
CA TYR A 223 4.89 -6.88 7.21
C TYR A 223 4.99 -5.37 7.03
N GLN A 224 4.76 -4.88 5.81
CA GLN A 224 4.81 -3.47 5.46
C GLN A 224 3.48 -2.98 4.94
N ARG A 225 3.13 -1.73 5.25
CA ARG A 225 1.94 -1.06 4.72
C ARG A 225 2.29 0.36 4.28
N PHE A 226 1.83 0.70 3.09
CA PHE A 226 1.76 2.09 2.61
C PHE A 226 0.34 2.62 2.79
N THR A 227 0.19 3.74 3.49
CA THR A 227 -1.08 4.42 3.71
C THR A 227 -0.96 5.89 3.36
N LEU A 228 -2.03 6.46 2.80
CA LEU A 228 -2.22 7.91 2.78
C LEU A 228 -2.52 8.41 4.20
N GLY A 229 -2.08 9.62 4.50
CA GLY A 229 -2.09 10.21 5.82
C GLY A 229 -0.96 9.74 6.73
N ARG A 230 -1.06 10.12 8.01
CA ARG A 230 -0.05 9.88 9.04
C ARG A 230 -0.62 9.10 10.24
N PRO A 231 -0.70 7.75 10.15
CA PRO A 231 -1.07 6.93 11.30
C PRO A 231 -0.20 7.25 12.53
N PRO A 232 -0.76 7.17 13.75
CA PRO A 232 0.01 7.36 14.96
C PRO A 232 1.22 6.42 15.03
N LYS A 233 2.28 6.90 15.71
CA LYS A 233 3.49 6.10 15.97
C LYS A 233 3.12 4.72 16.54
N GLY A 234 3.70 3.67 15.97
CA GLY A 234 3.42 2.29 16.40
C GLY A 234 2.29 1.60 15.64
N GLN A 235 1.61 2.29 14.73
CA GLN A 235 0.50 1.74 13.97
C GLN A 235 0.85 1.58 12.49
N LEU A 236 0.35 0.49 11.89
CA LEU A 236 0.47 0.25 10.45
C LEU A 236 -0.55 1.07 9.62
N GLY A 237 -1.55 1.68 10.27
CA GLY A 237 -2.71 2.26 9.60
C GLY A 237 -3.80 1.24 9.28
N ALA A 238 -4.83 1.66 8.55
CA ALA A 238 -5.96 0.79 8.22
C ALA A 238 -5.61 -0.25 7.15
N PRO A 239 -6.19 -1.46 7.16
CA PRO A 239 -5.88 -2.46 6.15
C PRO A 239 -6.41 -2.07 4.77
N GLU A 240 -5.66 -2.45 3.75
CA GLU A 240 -5.96 -2.26 2.32
C GLU A 240 -6.55 -3.54 1.70
N PRO A 241 -7.13 -3.49 0.49
CA PRO A 241 -7.54 -4.67 -0.25
C PRO A 241 -6.43 -5.73 -0.33
N GLY A 242 -6.79 -7.00 -0.17
CA GLY A 242 -5.82 -8.11 -0.14
C GLY A 242 -5.21 -8.40 1.23
N GLU A 243 -5.35 -7.50 2.20
CA GLU A 243 -4.85 -7.70 3.56
C GLU A 243 -5.92 -8.27 4.50
N SER A 244 -7.19 -7.98 4.20
CA SER A 244 -8.35 -8.45 4.96
C SER A 244 -9.60 -8.52 4.08
N HIS A 245 -10.54 -9.39 4.43
CA HIS A 245 -11.87 -9.49 3.82
C HIS A 245 -12.84 -8.35 4.21
N ARG A 246 -12.35 -7.30 4.86
CA ARG A 246 -13.20 -6.19 5.36
C ARG A 246 -13.30 -5.02 4.40
N ARG A 247 -12.52 -5.05 3.33
CA ARG A 247 -12.55 -4.01 2.30
C ARG A 247 -13.35 -4.54 1.13
N GLN A 248 -14.55 -3.99 0.99
CA GLN A 248 -15.43 -4.30 -0.12
C GLN A 248 -14.90 -3.60 -1.37
N ILE A 249 -14.83 -4.35 -2.45
CA ILE A 249 -14.48 -3.86 -3.77
C ILE A 249 -15.72 -4.05 -4.63
N GLU A 250 -16.06 -3.04 -5.42
CA GLU A 250 -17.15 -3.12 -6.38
C GLU A 250 -16.62 -2.99 -7.80
N ILE A 251 -16.98 -3.95 -8.64
CA ILE A 251 -16.66 -3.95 -10.06
C ILE A 251 -17.95 -3.98 -10.87
N ARG A 252 -18.04 -3.11 -11.86
CA ARG A 252 -19.19 -2.96 -12.76
C ARG A 252 -18.91 -3.71 -14.06
N PRO A 253 -19.94 -3.97 -14.90
CA PRO A 253 -19.76 -4.61 -16.19
C PRO A 253 -18.68 -3.91 -17.02
N GLY A 254 -17.84 -4.68 -17.71
CA GLY A 254 -16.71 -4.14 -18.47
C GLY A 254 -15.52 -3.66 -17.64
N GLY A 255 -15.63 -3.59 -16.32
CA GLY A 255 -14.55 -3.13 -15.43
C GLY A 255 -13.36 -4.07 -15.34
N LEU A 256 -12.21 -3.49 -15.01
CA LEU A 256 -10.97 -4.18 -14.69
C LEU A 256 -10.51 -3.79 -13.28
N MET A 257 -10.19 -4.75 -12.42
CA MET A 257 -9.56 -4.48 -11.12
C MET A 257 -8.22 -5.19 -11.06
N VAL A 258 -7.19 -4.47 -10.63
CA VAL A 258 -5.81 -4.97 -10.53
C VAL A 258 -5.25 -4.60 -9.17
N PHE A 259 -4.64 -5.55 -8.48
CA PHE A 259 -3.99 -5.30 -7.18
C PHE A 259 -2.59 -5.87 -7.15
N GLY A 260 -1.66 -5.10 -6.57
CA GLY A 260 -0.25 -5.47 -6.42
C GLY A 260 0.66 -4.52 -7.19
N PRO A 261 1.71 -5.00 -7.87
CA PRO A 261 2.17 -6.38 -7.91
C PRO A 261 2.90 -6.75 -6.61
N TYR A 262 3.02 -8.05 -6.35
CA TYR A 262 3.59 -8.60 -5.12
C TYR A 262 4.76 -9.53 -5.42
N LEU A 263 5.76 -9.53 -4.52
CA LEU A 263 6.82 -10.52 -4.58
C LEU A 263 6.24 -11.91 -4.26
N ALA A 264 6.52 -12.90 -5.11
CA ALA A 264 6.07 -14.28 -4.96
C ALA A 264 7.20 -15.32 -5.18
N PRO A 265 8.39 -15.17 -4.57
CA PRO A 265 9.54 -16.07 -4.81
C PRO A 265 9.30 -17.52 -4.33
N ARG A 266 8.26 -17.75 -3.52
CA ARG A 266 7.81 -19.08 -3.08
C ARG A 266 6.37 -19.40 -3.51
N GLY A 267 5.85 -18.62 -4.44
CA GLY A 267 4.46 -18.64 -4.85
C GLY A 267 3.59 -17.67 -4.08
N MET A 268 2.33 -17.65 -4.48
CA MET A 268 1.30 -16.77 -3.94
C MET A 268 -0.04 -17.49 -3.95
N THR A 269 -0.75 -17.36 -2.84
CA THR A 269 -2.12 -17.83 -2.66
C THR A 269 -3.04 -16.63 -2.46
N VAL A 270 -4.19 -16.65 -3.11
CA VAL A 270 -5.25 -15.63 -2.97
C VAL A 270 -6.58 -16.32 -2.74
N SER A 271 -7.27 -15.93 -1.68
CA SER A 271 -8.66 -16.33 -1.42
C SER A 271 -9.59 -15.17 -1.78
N LEU A 272 -10.62 -15.44 -2.57
CA LEU A 272 -11.63 -14.46 -2.97
C LEU A 272 -13.02 -14.88 -2.48
N HIS A 273 -13.82 -13.89 -2.09
CA HIS A 273 -15.26 -14.03 -1.88
C HIS A 273 -16.00 -13.00 -2.72
N THR A 274 -17.15 -13.36 -3.27
CA THR A 274 -17.91 -12.49 -4.16
C THR A 274 -19.41 -12.72 -4.04
N GLY A 275 -20.18 -11.66 -4.29
CA GLY A 275 -21.63 -11.70 -4.40
C GLY A 275 -22.15 -12.02 -5.81
N GLY A 276 -21.28 -12.29 -6.79
CA GLY A 276 -21.66 -12.56 -8.18
C GLY A 276 -20.53 -13.16 -9.03
N PRO A 277 -20.79 -13.51 -10.30
CA PRO A 277 -19.79 -14.15 -11.14
C PRO A 277 -18.66 -13.19 -11.52
N LEU A 278 -17.42 -13.57 -11.21
CA LEU A 278 -16.20 -12.84 -11.57
C LEU A 278 -15.21 -13.77 -12.27
N ARG A 279 -14.42 -13.25 -13.20
CA ARG A 279 -13.18 -13.91 -13.64
C ARG A 279 -12.03 -13.34 -12.86
N ALA A 280 -11.31 -14.19 -12.14
CA ALA A 280 -10.14 -13.79 -11.36
C ALA A 280 -8.91 -14.55 -11.83
N GLY A 281 -7.76 -13.88 -11.82
CA GLY A 281 -6.48 -14.47 -12.21
C GLY A 281 -5.30 -13.89 -11.45
N LEU A 282 -4.18 -14.62 -11.51
CA LEU A 282 -2.85 -14.16 -11.10
C LEU A 282 -2.01 -14.02 -12.37
N ALA A 283 -1.36 -12.88 -12.59
CA ALA A 283 -0.49 -12.66 -13.74
C ALA A 283 0.76 -11.87 -13.37
N CYS A 284 1.80 -11.97 -14.21
CA CYS A 284 2.99 -11.15 -14.04
C CYS A 284 2.67 -9.68 -14.32
N GLU A 285 3.38 -8.78 -13.65
CA GLU A 285 3.19 -7.33 -13.78
C GLU A 285 3.28 -6.83 -15.23
N GLU A 286 4.25 -7.34 -16.01
CA GLU A 286 4.46 -6.92 -17.41
C GLU A 286 3.25 -7.25 -18.30
N ASP A 287 2.66 -8.43 -18.13
CA ASP A 287 1.47 -8.88 -18.85
C ASP A 287 0.24 -8.04 -18.49
N ILE A 288 0.13 -7.65 -17.21
CA ILE A 288 -0.95 -6.83 -16.69
C ILE A 288 -0.82 -5.38 -17.16
N ALA A 289 0.41 -4.85 -17.22
CA ALA A 289 0.66 -3.49 -17.66
C ALA A 289 0.10 -3.24 -19.07
N ALA A 290 0.38 -4.15 -20.02
CA ALA A 290 -0.16 -4.03 -21.38
C ALA A 290 -1.70 -4.04 -21.42
N ALA A 291 -2.33 -4.87 -20.59
CA ALA A 291 -3.79 -4.92 -20.53
C ALA A 291 -4.40 -3.70 -19.82
N ALA A 292 -3.72 -3.13 -18.82
CA ALA A 292 -4.12 -1.91 -18.15
C ALA A 292 -4.02 -0.69 -19.08
N GLU A 293 -2.96 -0.59 -19.88
CA GLU A 293 -2.82 0.44 -20.92
C GLU A 293 -3.96 0.32 -21.93
N ALA A 294 -4.20 -0.88 -22.48
CA ALA A 294 -5.29 -1.10 -23.43
C ALA A 294 -6.69 -0.79 -22.83
N PHE A 295 -6.89 -1.05 -21.54
CA PHE A 295 -8.13 -0.71 -20.84
C PHE A 295 -8.35 0.81 -20.77
N VAL A 296 -7.29 1.55 -20.46
CA VAL A 296 -7.32 3.02 -20.35
C VAL A 296 -7.46 3.68 -21.72
N ASP A 297 -6.77 3.17 -22.73
CA ASP A 297 -6.77 3.76 -24.07
C ASP A 297 -7.95 3.29 -24.95
N GLU A 298 -8.96 2.62 -24.38
CA GLU A 298 -10.16 2.13 -25.12
C GLU A 298 -9.89 1.15 -26.26
N HIS A 299 -8.74 0.49 -26.20
CA HIS A 299 -8.41 -0.53 -27.17
C HIS A 299 -9.07 -1.86 -26.80
N THR A 300 -9.16 -2.75 -27.78
CA THR A 300 -9.50 -4.15 -27.52
C THR A 300 -8.46 -4.72 -26.55
N GLN A 301 -8.91 -5.08 -25.35
CA GLN A 301 -8.00 -5.55 -24.32
C GLN A 301 -7.41 -6.91 -24.72
N PRO A 302 -6.08 -7.06 -24.70
CA PRO A 302 -5.45 -8.33 -24.99
C PRO A 302 -5.86 -9.37 -23.95
N ALA A 303 -5.85 -10.65 -24.35
CA ALA A 303 -5.93 -11.72 -23.38
C ALA A 303 -4.72 -11.63 -22.44
N ILE A 304 -4.96 -11.64 -21.13
CA ILE A 304 -3.88 -11.57 -20.12
C ILE A 304 -3.34 -12.99 -19.92
N PRO A 305 -2.04 -13.25 -20.18
CA PRO A 305 -1.42 -14.50 -19.80
C PRO A 305 -1.46 -14.69 -18.27
N THR A 306 -2.32 -15.58 -17.77
CA THR A 306 -2.45 -15.83 -16.33
C THR A 306 -1.65 -17.04 -15.89
N LEU A 307 -0.97 -16.91 -14.76
CA LEU A 307 -0.32 -17.99 -14.00
C LEU A 307 -1.35 -18.96 -13.38
N ALA A 308 -2.51 -18.43 -13.02
CA ALA A 308 -3.68 -19.18 -12.56
C ALA A 308 -4.93 -18.33 -12.83
N GLN A 309 -6.04 -18.95 -13.21
CA GLN A 309 -7.31 -18.27 -13.42
C GLN A 309 -8.51 -19.16 -13.09
N THR A 310 -9.63 -18.55 -12.74
CA THR A 310 -10.91 -19.24 -12.56
C THR A 310 -12.08 -18.27 -12.72
N ILE A 311 -13.27 -18.82 -12.96
CA ILE A 311 -14.52 -18.10 -12.75
C ILE A 311 -14.97 -18.37 -11.31
N VAL A 312 -15.25 -17.32 -10.56
CA VAL A 312 -15.64 -17.33 -9.15
C VAL A 312 -17.13 -17.03 -9.07
N GLY A 313 -17.94 -17.99 -8.61
CA GLY A 313 -19.38 -17.77 -8.38
C GLY A 313 -19.72 -17.29 -6.97
N SER A 314 -18.94 -17.69 -5.97
CA SER A 314 -19.15 -17.32 -4.56
C SER A 314 -17.84 -17.19 -3.81
N SER A 315 -16.98 -18.21 -3.87
CA SER A 315 -15.62 -18.16 -3.35
C SER A 315 -14.67 -19.00 -4.21
N ALA A 316 -13.40 -18.63 -4.20
CA ALA A 316 -12.35 -19.38 -4.86
C ALA A 316 -11.01 -19.15 -4.17
N THR A 317 -10.08 -20.09 -4.39
CA THR A 317 -8.67 -19.90 -4.07
C THR A 317 -7.84 -20.05 -5.34
N LEU A 318 -7.08 -19.01 -5.67
CA LEU A 318 -6.07 -19.02 -6.72
C LEU A 318 -4.71 -19.30 -6.08
N LYS A 319 -3.88 -20.10 -6.76
CA LYS A 319 -2.54 -20.42 -6.30
C LYS A 319 -1.58 -20.48 -7.48
N THR A 320 -0.39 -19.91 -7.29
CA THR A 320 0.75 -20.08 -8.20
C THR A 320 1.97 -20.60 -7.44
N GLY A 321 2.83 -21.34 -8.14
CA GLY A 321 4.15 -21.77 -7.65
C GLY A 321 5.15 -20.61 -7.60
N PRO A 322 6.43 -20.87 -7.26
CA PRO A 322 7.49 -19.86 -7.24
C PRO A 322 7.56 -19.03 -8.53
N GLN A 323 7.58 -17.70 -8.40
CA GLN A 323 7.68 -16.77 -9.52
C GLN A 323 8.91 -15.88 -9.41
N ARG A 324 9.47 -15.53 -10.58
CA ARG A 324 10.55 -14.54 -10.71
C ARG A 324 10.01 -13.13 -10.96
N CYS A 325 8.84 -13.01 -11.59
CA CYS A 325 8.14 -11.74 -11.78
C CYS A 325 7.42 -11.31 -10.49
N ARG A 326 7.08 -10.02 -10.39
CA ARG A 326 6.09 -9.55 -9.41
C ARG A 326 4.69 -9.95 -9.93
N VAL A 327 3.87 -10.50 -9.05
CA VAL A 327 2.56 -11.08 -9.39
C VAL A 327 1.44 -10.14 -8.94
N ALA A 328 0.51 -9.80 -9.82
CA ALA A 328 -0.69 -9.07 -9.44
C ALA A 328 -1.95 -9.92 -9.57
N VAL A 329 -2.97 -9.54 -8.80
CA VAL A 329 -4.32 -10.11 -8.87
C VAL A 329 -5.10 -9.30 -9.88
N VAL A 330 -5.69 -9.95 -10.88
CA VAL A 330 -6.56 -9.33 -11.86
C VAL A 330 -7.97 -9.90 -11.74
N VAL A 331 -8.98 -9.02 -11.77
CA VAL A 331 -10.38 -9.39 -11.64
C VAL A 331 -11.20 -8.64 -12.68
N ARG A 332 -12.13 -9.34 -13.33
CA ARG A 332 -13.12 -8.79 -14.27
C ARG A 332 -14.51 -9.26 -13.88
N SER A 333 -15.50 -8.40 -14.12
CA SER A 333 -16.90 -8.79 -13.96
C SER A 333 -17.34 -9.65 -15.13
N GLU A 334 -18.00 -10.78 -14.84
CA GLU A 334 -18.73 -11.58 -15.83
C GLU A 334 -20.25 -11.35 -15.72
N ALA A 335 -20.67 -10.50 -14.77
CA ALA A 335 -22.07 -10.14 -14.56
C ALA A 335 -22.47 -8.93 -15.41
N ALA A 336 -23.76 -8.85 -15.76
CA ALA A 336 -24.39 -7.68 -16.35
C ALA A 336 -24.71 -6.57 -15.32
N SER A 337 -24.40 -6.79 -14.04
CA SER A 337 -24.61 -5.85 -12.94
C SER A 337 -23.35 -5.70 -12.10
N THR A 338 -23.38 -4.79 -11.12
CA THR A 338 -22.30 -4.63 -10.13
C THR A 338 -22.08 -5.89 -9.34
N VAL A 339 -20.82 -6.24 -9.16
CA VAL A 339 -20.41 -7.33 -8.29
C VAL A 339 -19.56 -6.79 -7.16
N ALA A 340 -19.98 -7.06 -5.93
CA ALA A 340 -19.16 -6.86 -4.76
C ALA A 340 -18.25 -8.07 -4.55
N PHE A 341 -17.00 -7.83 -4.18
CA PHE A 341 -16.06 -8.88 -3.79
C PHE A 341 -15.01 -8.37 -2.81
N ASP A 342 -14.33 -9.32 -2.20
CA ASP A 342 -13.14 -9.10 -1.41
C ASP A 342 -12.12 -10.19 -1.73
N TRP A 343 -10.86 -9.93 -1.39
CA TRP A 343 -9.81 -10.92 -1.51
C TRP A 343 -8.78 -10.75 -0.41
N GLN A 344 -8.06 -11.84 -0.12
CA GLN A 344 -6.99 -11.86 0.86
C GLN A 344 -5.83 -12.72 0.38
N ARG A 345 -4.62 -12.18 0.55
CA ARG A 345 -3.37 -12.96 0.58
C ARG A 345 -3.05 -13.33 2.03
N PRO A 346 -2.69 -14.58 2.34
CA PRO A 346 -2.32 -14.97 3.70
C PRO A 346 -1.23 -14.03 4.26
N PRO A 347 -1.42 -13.43 5.46
CA PRO A 347 -0.45 -12.47 6.01
C PRO A 347 0.97 -13.04 6.15
N SER A 348 1.09 -14.35 6.40
CA SER A 348 2.36 -15.06 6.49
C SER A 348 3.09 -15.15 5.14
N GLU A 349 2.38 -15.18 4.01
CA GLU A 349 2.99 -15.09 2.68
C GLU A 349 3.49 -13.68 2.40
N SER A 350 2.66 -12.66 2.67
CA SER A 350 3.03 -11.25 2.51
C SER A 350 4.28 -10.91 3.32
N ALA A 351 4.30 -11.25 4.60
CA ALA A 351 5.43 -11.08 5.50
C ALA A 351 6.71 -11.76 5.00
N ARG A 352 6.62 -13.01 4.53
CA ARG A 352 7.80 -13.74 4.01
C ARG A 352 8.31 -13.14 2.70
N SER A 353 7.41 -12.60 1.86
CA SER A 353 7.80 -12.01 0.58
C SER A 353 8.61 -10.72 0.72
N THR A 354 8.51 -10.06 1.87
CA THR A 354 9.22 -8.82 2.22
C THR A 354 10.44 -9.07 3.12
N GLY A 355 10.92 -10.32 3.20
CA GLY A 355 12.11 -10.70 3.97
C GLY A 355 11.82 -11.30 5.35
N GLY A 356 10.56 -11.24 5.81
CA GLY A 356 10.15 -11.80 7.10
C GLY A 356 10.61 -10.97 8.30
N PRO A 357 10.57 -11.54 9.52
CA PRO A 357 10.88 -10.81 10.74
C PRO A 357 12.33 -10.31 10.77
N ALA A 358 12.50 -9.00 10.96
CA ALA A 358 13.81 -8.38 11.14
C ALA A 358 14.29 -8.48 12.59
N VAL A 359 13.35 -8.55 13.56
CA VAL A 359 13.66 -8.71 14.98
C VAL A 359 12.90 -9.88 15.57
N ARG A 360 13.54 -10.55 16.55
CA ARG A 360 12.88 -11.60 17.34
C ARG A 360 12.03 -10.96 18.41
N CYS A 361 10.72 -10.98 18.24
CA CYS A 361 9.80 -10.54 19.26
C CYS A 361 9.43 -11.70 20.18
N ALA A 362 9.53 -11.50 21.50
CA ALA A 362 8.99 -12.46 22.47
C ALA A 362 7.51 -12.63 22.14
N ARG A 363 7.08 -13.87 21.82
CA ARG A 363 5.73 -14.21 21.32
C ARG A 363 4.64 -13.40 22.03
N LYS A 364 4.28 -12.26 21.44
CA LYS A 364 2.91 -11.77 21.45
C LYS A 364 2.39 -12.08 20.06
N THR A 365 1.43 -12.97 20.07
CA THR A 365 0.64 -13.44 18.94
C THR A 365 0.47 -12.31 17.92
N THR A 366 0.98 -12.57 16.71
CA THR A 366 0.50 -12.11 15.39
C THR A 366 0.01 -10.69 15.28
N VAL A 367 0.55 -9.95 14.29
CA VAL A 367 -0.14 -8.88 13.53
C VAL A 367 -1.63 -9.00 13.79
N HIS A 368 -2.17 -8.18 14.69
CA HIS A 368 -3.55 -8.31 15.10
C HIS A 368 -4.36 -8.18 13.81
N SER A 369 -4.89 -9.29 13.32
CA SER A 369 -5.94 -9.27 12.32
C SER A 369 -6.94 -8.27 12.85
N ALA A 370 -7.32 -7.28 12.04
CA ALA A 370 -8.18 -6.17 12.46
C ALA A 370 -9.47 -6.64 13.18
N SER A 371 -9.81 -7.93 13.05
CA SER A 371 -10.69 -8.73 13.91
C SER A 371 -10.57 -8.46 15.41
N ASP A 372 -9.38 -8.29 15.98
CA ASP A 372 -9.22 -8.20 17.44
C ASP A 372 -9.35 -6.78 18.02
N VAL A 373 -9.11 -5.74 17.21
CA VAL A 373 -9.13 -4.33 17.67
C VAL A 373 -10.53 -3.90 18.10
N HIS A 374 -11.59 -4.42 17.47
CA HIS A 374 -12.97 -4.14 17.88
C HIS A 374 -13.40 -4.93 19.12
N ARG A 375 -12.86 -6.13 19.35
CA ARG A 375 -13.16 -6.89 20.58
C ARG A 375 -12.57 -6.18 21.81
N ALA A 376 -11.40 -5.55 21.68
CA ALA A 376 -10.81 -4.75 22.75
C ALA A 376 -11.61 -3.46 23.05
N ARG A 377 -12.14 -2.77 22.03
CA ARG A 377 -12.99 -1.58 22.22
C ARG A 377 -14.35 -1.90 22.84
N ASN A 378 -15.00 -3.00 22.44
CA ASN A 378 -16.29 -3.39 23.02
C ASN A 378 -16.16 -3.94 24.45
N ALA A 379 -15.02 -4.57 24.79
CA ALA A 379 -14.75 -5.00 26.16
C ALA A 379 -14.51 -3.82 27.13
N ALA A 380 -14.05 -2.66 26.65
CA ALA A 380 -13.91 -1.45 27.46
C ALA A 380 -15.23 -0.69 27.64
N ALA A 381 -16.16 -0.78 26.68
CA ALA A 381 -17.48 -0.14 26.74
C ALA A 381 -18.46 -0.86 27.69
N HIS A 382 -18.30 -2.18 27.92
CA HIS A 382 -19.13 -2.95 28.87
C HIS A 382 -18.59 -2.99 30.31
N ARG A 383 -17.54 -2.22 30.62
CA ARG A 383 -16.99 -2.08 31.99
C ARG A 383 -17.18 -0.68 32.57
N ARG A 384 -18.07 0.13 31.99
CA ARG A 384 -18.51 1.41 32.58
C ARG A 384 -19.96 1.33 32.99
#